data_AF-A0A6A6SJT6-F1
#
_entry.id   AF-A0A6A6SJT6-F1
#
_cell.length_a   1.000
_cell.length_b   1.000
_cell.length_c   1.000
_cell.angle_alpha   90.00
_cell.angle_beta   90.00
_cell.angle_gamma   90.00
#
_symmetry.space_group_name_H-M   'P 1'
#
loop_
_entity.id
_entity.type
_entity.pdbx_description
1 polymer ?
#
loop_
_entity_poly.entity_id
_entity_poly.type
_entity_poly.pdbx_seq_one_letter_code
_entity_poly.pdbx_strand_id
1 'polypeptide(L)'
;QLRPVSQCMICQSPFDETHIPVALNCKHIFGQSCLVEWLTNGSGNTGACPCCRQDLLRQNNNIWSALTENSDESLQAFLYYLCRFSRTVNGPQISSRDAYERVIRPALECTAESAGQASPFALSRNQLDAAYHQHRLNQAREPGGIAILFHRLTRLSFDAYRIAPLHLRASLPFNNLVWKANVCIGSASAEISWDHLNEASEMGNERYFDFLHLYTVLVSQHLAHEGAKTGWPERRHERMNLVVKSCCHGIGASWIGKPTNKFKDRLALVYEELRRLQLDLGKISLRGGDGEEHVVRGLWQSAAW
;
A
#
# COMPACT_ATOMS: atom_id res chain seq x y z
N GLN A 1 0.00 -36.40 0.31
CA GLN A 1 -0.56 -37.25 1.39
C GLN A 1 0.25 -37.06 2.66
N LEU A 2 -0.39 -36.87 3.81
CA LEU A 2 0.27 -36.88 5.13
C LEU A 2 0.62 -38.33 5.47
N ARG A 3 1.84 -38.59 5.93
CA ARG A 3 2.20 -39.92 6.42
C ARG A 3 1.74 -40.05 7.87
N PRO A 4 1.06 -41.13 8.28
CA PRO A 4 0.71 -41.34 9.67
C PRO A 4 2.00 -41.48 10.48
N VAL A 5 2.14 -40.64 11.51
CA VAL A 5 3.20 -40.71 12.51
C VAL A 5 2.55 -40.85 13.88
N SER A 6 3.07 -41.75 14.71
CA SER A 6 2.55 -42.02 16.06
C SER A 6 3.26 -41.23 17.16
N GLN A 7 4.37 -40.56 16.82
CA GLN A 7 5.25 -39.88 17.77
C GLN A 7 5.73 -38.54 17.23
N CYS A 8 6.02 -37.62 18.15
CA CYS A 8 6.54 -36.29 17.86
C CYS A 8 8.04 -36.33 17.52
N MET A 9 8.46 -35.68 16.44
CA MET A 9 9.86 -35.69 16.02
C MET A 9 10.78 -34.77 16.87
N ILE A 10 10.23 -33.95 17.76
CA ILE A 10 11.01 -33.08 18.67
C ILE A 10 11.33 -33.80 19.97
N CYS A 11 10.31 -34.27 20.70
CA CYS A 11 10.48 -34.93 21.99
C CYS A 11 10.45 -36.46 21.94
N GLN A 12 10.09 -37.05 20.79
CA GLN A 12 9.93 -38.51 20.57
C GLN A 12 8.81 -39.15 21.42
N SER A 13 7.97 -38.35 22.07
CA SER A 13 6.81 -38.83 22.83
C SER A 13 5.64 -39.18 21.89
N PRO A 14 4.81 -40.18 22.24
CA PRO A 14 3.59 -40.49 21.49
C PRO A 14 2.60 -39.31 21.55
N PHE A 15 1.76 -39.21 20.52
CA PHE A 15 0.64 -38.26 20.55
C PHE A 15 -0.49 -38.78 21.42
N ASP A 16 -1.02 -37.93 22.28
CA ASP A 16 -2.15 -38.21 23.18
C ASP A 16 -2.97 -36.93 23.43
N GLU A 17 -3.88 -36.97 24.40
CA GLU A 17 -4.75 -35.84 24.77
C GLU A 17 -3.97 -34.61 25.27
N THR A 18 -2.77 -34.80 25.81
CA THR A 18 -1.89 -33.74 26.31
C THR A 18 -0.85 -33.33 25.25
N HIS A 19 -0.54 -34.22 24.32
CA HIS A 19 0.44 -34.06 23.26
C HIS A 19 -0.24 -34.01 21.88
N ILE A 20 -1.04 -32.96 21.67
CA ILE A 20 -1.87 -32.79 20.47
C ILE A 20 -1.00 -32.68 19.21
N PRO A 21 -1.23 -33.51 18.17
CA PRO A 21 -0.48 -33.46 16.93
C PRO A 21 -0.90 -32.26 16.06
N VAL A 22 0.07 -31.52 15.55
CA VAL A 22 -0.09 -30.38 14.63
C VAL A 22 0.76 -30.60 13.39
N ALA A 23 0.14 -30.48 12.21
CA ALA A 23 0.81 -30.60 10.92
C ALA A 23 1.23 -29.22 10.39
N LEU A 24 2.50 -29.09 9.99
CA LEU A 24 3.01 -27.92 9.26
C LEU A 24 2.72 -28.03 7.76
N ASN A 25 2.89 -26.93 7.01
CA ASN A 25 2.70 -26.92 5.56
C ASN A 25 3.67 -27.83 4.80
N CYS A 26 4.87 -28.00 5.33
CA CYS A 26 5.85 -28.98 4.86
C CYS A 26 5.44 -30.44 5.15
N LYS A 27 4.23 -30.65 5.71
CA LYS A 27 3.60 -31.94 6.00
C LYS A 27 4.25 -32.76 7.12
N HIS A 28 5.19 -32.16 7.86
CA HIS A 28 5.72 -32.72 9.11
C HIS A 28 4.78 -32.45 10.28
N ILE A 29 4.63 -33.43 11.18
CA ILE A 29 3.73 -33.39 12.32
C ILE A 29 4.53 -33.37 13.62
N PHE A 30 4.14 -32.50 14.55
CA PHE A 30 4.79 -32.29 15.84
C PHE A 30 3.76 -32.15 16.94
N GLY A 31 4.15 -32.35 18.20
CA GLY A 31 3.29 -31.99 19.32
C GLY A 31 3.19 -30.48 19.44
N GLN A 32 1.98 -29.96 19.66
CA GLN A 32 1.70 -28.54 19.72
C GLN A 32 2.61 -27.81 20.72
N SER A 33 2.74 -28.34 21.93
CA SER A 33 3.59 -27.75 22.99
C SER A 33 5.06 -27.71 22.58
N CYS A 34 5.59 -28.79 22.00
CA CYS A 34 6.96 -28.86 21.52
C CYS A 34 7.23 -27.91 20.34
N LEU A 35 6.27 -27.78 19.41
CA LEU A 35 6.42 -26.83 18.31
C LEU A 35 6.43 -25.39 18.82
N VAL A 36 5.55 -25.05 19.79
CA VAL A 36 5.55 -23.73 20.43
C VAL A 36 6.87 -23.47 21.13
N GLU A 37 7.36 -24.43 21.92
CA GLU A 37 8.64 -24.31 22.62
C GLU A 37 9.83 -24.16 21.66
N TRP A 38 9.83 -24.88 20.53
CA TRP A 38 10.82 -24.73 19.48
C TRP A 38 10.82 -23.31 18.88
N LEU A 39 9.63 -22.77 18.60
CA LEU A 39 9.47 -21.42 18.04
C LEU A 39 9.87 -20.32 19.05
N THR A 40 9.62 -20.52 20.35
CA THR A 40 9.84 -19.49 21.39
C THR A 40 11.24 -19.54 22.00
N ASN A 41 11.75 -20.74 22.29
CA ASN A 41 12.92 -20.95 23.15
C ASN A 41 14.06 -21.73 22.46
N GLY A 42 13.91 -22.11 21.19
CA GLY A 42 14.95 -22.86 20.48
C GLY A 42 16.24 -22.07 20.29
N SER A 43 17.39 -22.76 20.37
CA SER A 43 18.70 -22.20 20.07
C SER A 43 19.04 -22.40 18.59
N GLY A 44 18.65 -21.47 17.70
CA GLY A 44 18.99 -21.54 16.27
C GLY A 44 17.97 -20.88 15.33
N ASN A 45 17.83 -21.42 14.11
CA ASN A 45 16.85 -20.98 13.10
C ASN A 45 15.42 -21.44 13.50
N THR A 46 14.89 -20.87 14.58
CA THR A 46 13.61 -21.25 15.20
C THR A 46 12.41 -20.95 14.31
N GLY A 47 12.55 -20.09 13.30
CA GLY A 47 11.52 -19.83 12.30
C GLY A 47 11.32 -20.96 11.27
N ALA A 48 12.04 -22.07 11.36
CA ALA A 48 12.01 -23.16 10.39
C ALA A 48 11.55 -24.49 10.97
N CYS A 49 11.01 -25.34 10.09
CA CYS A 49 10.61 -26.70 10.41
C CYS A 49 11.79 -27.46 11.02
N PRO A 50 11.65 -28.08 12.21
CA PRO A 50 12.71 -28.89 12.81
C PRO A 50 13.22 -30.01 11.91
N CYS A 51 12.35 -30.60 11.07
CA CYS A 51 12.70 -31.73 10.22
C CYS A 51 13.36 -31.30 8.89
N CYS A 52 12.69 -30.46 8.10
CA CYS A 52 13.15 -30.14 6.75
C CYS A 52 13.79 -28.75 6.62
N ARG A 53 13.84 -27.98 7.70
CA ARG A 53 14.29 -26.58 7.73
C ARG A 53 13.56 -25.67 6.74
N GLN A 54 12.41 -26.10 6.21
CA GLN A 54 11.52 -25.22 5.49
C GLN A 54 11.04 -24.15 6.44
N ASP A 55 11.34 -22.90 6.10
CA ASP A 55 10.97 -21.74 6.88
C ASP A 55 9.43 -21.68 6.99
N LEU A 56 8.96 -21.70 8.25
CA LEU A 56 7.55 -21.74 8.63
C LEU A 56 6.90 -20.37 8.46
N LEU A 57 7.71 -19.31 8.44
CA LEU A 57 7.31 -17.93 8.15
C LEU A 57 7.34 -17.67 6.64
N ARG A 58 8.18 -18.37 5.87
CA ARG A 58 8.15 -18.43 4.39
C ARG A 58 7.14 -19.44 3.85
N GLN A 59 5.89 -19.34 4.27
CA GLN A 59 4.85 -19.77 3.35
C GLN A 59 4.77 -18.72 2.23
N ASN A 60 5.16 -19.15 1.03
CA ASN A 60 4.97 -18.44 -0.24
C ASN A 60 3.48 -18.31 -0.57
N ASN A 61 2.80 -17.51 0.24
CA ASN A 61 1.66 -16.66 -0.01
C ASN A 61 1.93 -15.52 0.97
N ASN A 62 2.83 -14.60 0.61
CA ASN A 62 2.97 -13.34 1.35
C ASN A 62 1.55 -12.82 1.58
N ILE A 63 1.18 -12.60 2.85
CA ILE A 63 -0.17 -12.12 3.20
C ILE A 63 -0.55 -10.91 2.34
N TRP A 64 0.44 -10.14 1.91
CA TRP A 64 0.32 -9.10 0.91
C TRP A 64 -0.18 -9.52 -0.49
N SER A 65 0.34 -10.58 -1.13
CA SER A 65 -0.25 -11.04 -2.40
C SER A 65 -1.64 -11.62 -2.16
N ALA A 66 -1.86 -12.35 -1.05
CA ALA A 66 -3.20 -12.79 -0.71
C ALA A 66 -4.17 -11.60 -0.58
N LEU A 67 -3.79 -10.51 0.07
CA LEU A 67 -4.55 -9.25 0.12
C LEU A 67 -4.79 -8.63 -1.25
N THR A 68 -3.83 -8.74 -2.17
CA THR A 68 -3.93 -8.21 -3.54
C THR A 68 -4.84 -9.07 -4.43
N GLU A 69 -4.96 -10.36 -4.12
CA GLU A 69 -5.81 -11.33 -4.82
C GLU A 69 -7.21 -11.49 -4.17
N ASN A 70 -7.52 -10.75 -3.10
CA ASN A 70 -8.83 -10.82 -2.44
C ASN A 70 -9.96 -10.25 -3.33
N SER A 71 -11.19 -10.60 -2.98
CA SER A 71 -12.38 -10.02 -3.63
C SER A 71 -12.45 -8.52 -3.41
N ASP A 72 -13.01 -7.82 -4.41
CA ASP A 72 -13.15 -6.36 -4.40
C ASP A 72 -13.92 -5.86 -3.17
N GLU A 73 -14.87 -6.62 -2.64
CA GLU A 73 -15.71 -6.21 -1.51
C GLU A 73 -14.91 -6.09 -0.20
N SER A 74 -14.02 -7.06 0.07
CA SER A 74 -13.23 -7.04 1.32
C SER A 74 -12.17 -5.94 1.28
N LEU A 75 -11.53 -5.75 0.11
CA LEU A 75 -10.61 -4.65 -0.10
C LEU A 75 -11.31 -3.29 0.00
N GLN A 76 -12.52 -3.17 -0.57
CA GLN A 76 -13.33 -1.97 -0.47
C GLN A 76 -13.69 -1.64 0.98
N ALA A 77 -14.16 -2.63 1.74
CA ALA A 77 -14.47 -2.46 3.15
C ALA A 77 -13.24 -1.98 3.93
N PHE A 78 -12.08 -2.60 3.69
CA PHE A 78 -10.82 -2.17 4.29
C PHE A 78 -10.45 -0.73 3.96
N LEU A 79 -10.46 -0.34 2.68
CA LEU A 79 -10.10 1.01 2.26
C LEU A 79 -11.10 2.05 2.79
N TYR A 80 -12.39 1.70 2.88
CA TYR A 80 -13.40 2.51 3.54
C TYR A 80 -13.07 2.77 5.01
N TYR A 81 -12.78 1.73 5.78
CA TYR A 81 -12.41 1.88 7.19
C TYR A 81 -11.09 2.61 7.36
N LEU A 82 -10.09 2.34 6.52
CA LEU A 82 -8.82 3.05 6.51
C LEU A 82 -9.02 4.56 6.32
N CYS A 83 -9.83 4.95 5.33
CA CYS A 83 -10.21 6.36 5.07
C CYS A 83 -11.01 6.99 6.21
N ARG A 84 -11.88 6.20 6.87
CA ARG A 84 -12.64 6.66 8.03
C ARG A 84 -11.72 6.95 9.22
N PHE A 85 -10.84 6.01 9.56
CA PHE A 85 -9.98 6.12 10.72
C PHE A 85 -8.80 7.08 10.51
N SER A 86 -8.34 7.28 9.27
CA SER A 86 -7.30 8.27 8.95
C SER A 86 -7.72 9.71 9.28
N ARG A 87 -9.01 9.99 9.47
CA ARG A 87 -9.52 11.30 9.92
C ARG A 87 -9.28 11.56 11.41
N THR A 88 -8.95 10.53 12.18
CA THR A 88 -8.72 10.66 13.63
C THR A 88 -7.30 11.17 13.93
N VAL A 89 -6.40 11.12 12.96
CA VAL A 89 -4.97 11.40 13.12
C VAL A 89 -4.59 12.69 12.38
N ASN A 90 -3.64 13.44 12.95
CA ASN A 90 -3.25 14.74 12.43
C ASN A 90 -2.03 14.60 11.51
N GLY A 91 -2.27 14.79 10.21
CA GLY A 91 -1.22 15.13 9.24
C GLY A 91 -0.42 13.96 8.65
N PRO A 92 0.43 14.26 7.65
CA PRO A 92 1.22 13.29 6.91
C PRO A 92 2.45 12.76 7.68
N GLN A 93 2.76 13.35 8.84
CA GLN A 93 3.88 12.99 9.73
C GLN A 93 3.42 12.06 10.87
N ILE A 94 2.53 11.14 10.55
CA ILE A 94 2.01 10.18 11.52
C ILE A 94 3.11 9.18 11.92
N SER A 95 3.29 8.95 13.22
CA SER A 95 4.21 7.93 13.69
C SER A 95 3.75 6.53 13.26
N SER A 96 4.67 5.58 13.09
CA SER A 96 4.29 4.19 12.78
C SER A 96 3.38 3.58 13.84
N ARG A 97 3.55 4.01 15.09
CA ARG A 97 2.71 3.63 16.23
C ARG A 97 1.29 4.16 16.09
N ASP A 98 1.11 5.46 15.86
CA ASP A 98 -0.21 6.09 15.71
C ASP A 98 -0.94 5.58 14.46
N ALA A 99 -0.20 5.41 13.35
CA ALA A 99 -0.75 4.83 12.13
C ALA A 99 -1.29 3.43 12.40
N TYR A 100 -0.57 2.63 13.18
CA TYR A 100 -1.02 1.31 13.53
C TYR A 100 -2.22 1.32 14.47
N GLU A 101 -2.09 1.93 15.66
CA GLU A 101 -3.10 1.87 16.72
C GLU A 101 -4.42 2.53 16.33
N ARG A 102 -4.34 3.64 15.60
CA ARG A 102 -5.50 4.52 15.38
C ARG A 102 -6.11 4.38 13.99
N VAL A 103 -5.40 3.75 13.04
CA VAL A 103 -5.84 3.65 11.64
C VAL A 103 -5.84 2.20 11.15
N ILE A 104 -4.67 1.56 11.11
CA ILE A 104 -4.51 0.24 10.48
C ILE A 104 -5.20 -0.86 11.28
N ARG A 105 -4.92 -0.98 12.59
CA ARG A 105 -5.49 -2.00 13.47
C ARG A 105 -7.03 -1.96 13.47
N PRO A 106 -7.71 -0.82 13.73
CA PRO A 106 -9.16 -0.79 13.72
C PRO A 106 -9.76 -1.01 12.32
N ALA A 107 -9.08 -0.59 11.24
CA ALA A 107 -9.54 -0.89 9.88
C ALA A 107 -9.50 -2.40 9.58
N LEU A 108 -8.39 -3.07 9.95
CA LEU A 108 -8.26 -4.52 9.79
C LEU A 108 -9.26 -5.28 10.66
N GLU A 109 -9.53 -4.82 11.88
CA GLU A 109 -10.50 -5.42 12.79
C GLU A 109 -11.91 -5.38 12.22
N CYS A 110 -12.40 -4.20 11.81
CA CYS A 110 -13.72 -4.07 11.20
C CYS A 110 -13.87 -4.89 9.90
N THR A 111 -12.82 -4.94 9.07
CA THR A 111 -12.86 -5.77 7.84
C THR A 111 -12.87 -7.27 8.19
N ALA A 112 -12.03 -7.71 9.12
CA ALA A 112 -11.92 -9.11 9.52
C ALA A 112 -13.21 -9.67 10.15
N GLU A 113 -13.96 -8.84 10.88
CA GLU A 113 -15.28 -9.22 11.41
C GLU A 113 -16.26 -9.66 10.30
N SER A 114 -16.20 -8.98 9.15
CA SER A 114 -17.06 -9.29 7.99
C SER A 114 -16.51 -10.41 7.09
N ALA A 115 -15.18 -10.52 6.96
CA ALA A 115 -14.52 -11.46 6.06
C ALA A 115 -14.16 -12.82 6.71
N GLY A 116 -14.28 -12.93 8.03
CA GLY A 116 -13.97 -14.13 8.81
C GLY A 116 -12.50 -14.23 9.27
N GLN A 117 -12.27 -15.07 10.29
CA GLN A 117 -10.98 -15.17 11.00
C GLN A 117 -9.83 -15.78 10.18
N ALA A 118 -10.15 -16.52 9.10
CA ALA A 118 -9.16 -17.06 8.18
C ALA A 118 -8.82 -16.10 7.02
N SER A 119 -9.43 -14.91 6.97
CA SER A 119 -9.21 -13.95 5.90
C SER A 119 -7.78 -13.36 5.94
N PRO A 120 -7.22 -12.95 4.79
CA PRO A 120 -5.91 -12.28 4.76
C PRO A 120 -5.85 -10.99 5.60
N PHE A 121 -6.98 -10.31 5.80
CA PHE A 121 -7.08 -9.15 6.70
C PHE A 121 -6.94 -9.55 8.17
N ALA A 122 -7.59 -10.63 8.62
CA ALA A 122 -7.43 -11.16 9.98
C ALA A 122 -5.99 -11.64 10.23
N LEU A 123 -5.39 -12.33 9.26
CA LEU A 123 -4.00 -12.77 9.34
C LEU A 123 -3.03 -11.59 9.39
N SER A 124 -3.28 -10.54 8.60
CA SER A 124 -2.50 -9.30 8.63
C SER A 124 -2.55 -8.64 10.01
N ARG A 125 -3.75 -8.56 10.61
CA ARG A 125 -3.94 -7.98 11.95
C ARG A 125 -3.10 -8.73 12.96
N ASN A 126 -3.22 -10.06 13.02
CA ASN A 126 -2.50 -10.90 13.97
C ASN A 126 -0.97 -10.77 13.81
N GLN A 127 -0.48 -10.72 12.56
CA GLN A 127 0.95 -10.51 12.29
C GLN A 127 1.43 -9.14 12.78
N LEU A 128 0.63 -8.09 12.57
CA LEU A 128 0.98 -6.74 13.01
C LEU A 128 0.85 -6.57 14.53
N ASP A 129 -0.13 -7.19 15.19
CA ASP A 129 -0.27 -7.17 16.66
C ASP A 129 0.98 -7.79 17.29
N ALA A 130 1.42 -8.95 16.77
CA ALA A 130 2.65 -9.60 17.22
C ALA A 130 3.90 -8.70 17.03
N ALA A 131 4.02 -8.04 15.88
CA ALA A 131 5.12 -7.11 15.62
C ALA A 131 5.08 -5.85 16.51
N TYR A 132 3.88 -5.35 16.81
CA TYR A 132 3.63 -4.23 17.71
C TYR A 132 4.08 -4.56 19.13
N HIS A 133 3.63 -5.69 19.69
CA HIS A 133 3.94 -6.09 21.07
C HIS A 133 5.43 -6.40 21.28
N GLN A 134 6.14 -6.82 20.23
CA GLN A 134 7.60 -7.04 20.28
C GLN A 134 8.41 -5.75 20.10
N HIS A 135 7.77 -4.57 20.04
CA HIS A 135 8.39 -3.28 19.71
C HIS A 135 9.15 -3.28 18.37
N ARG A 136 8.78 -4.17 17.44
CA ARG A 136 9.46 -4.36 16.15
C ARG A 136 8.88 -3.51 15.02
N LEU A 137 7.81 -2.76 15.25
CA LEU A 137 7.24 -1.87 14.22
C LEU A 137 8.25 -0.84 13.69
N ASN A 138 9.14 -0.36 14.56
CA ASN A 138 10.22 0.56 14.19
C ASN A 138 11.50 -0.17 13.77
N GLN A 139 11.65 -1.46 14.12
CA GLN A 139 12.77 -2.31 13.72
C GLN A 139 12.51 -2.95 12.36
N ALA A 140 12.03 -2.13 11.42
CA ALA A 140 11.77 -2.41 10.00
C ALA A 140 13.06 -2.73 9.21
N ARG A 141 13.98 -3.51 9.81
CA ARG A 141 15.22 -4.01 9.19
C ARG A 141 15.04 -5.36 8.50
N GLU A 142 13.83 -5.91 8.49
CA GLU A 142 13.42 -6.95 7.54
C GLU A 142 12.83 -6.24 6.31
N PRO A 143 13.62 -5.97 5.25
CA PRO A 143 13.06 -5.49 3.98
C PRO A 143 11.98 -6.48 3.52
N GLY A 144 10.73 -6.02 3.45
CA GLY A 144 9.59 -6.87 3.04
C GLY A 144 8.46 -7.05 4.05
N GLY A 145 8.54 -6.48 5.26
CA GLY A 145 7.48 -6.62 6.28
C GLY A 145 6.16 -5.92 5.88
N ILE A 146 5.02 -6.59 6.12
CA ILE A 146 3.68 -6.07 5.80
C ILE A 146 3.34 -4.73 6.51
N ALA A 147 3.99 -4.45 7.66
CA ALA A 147 3.86 -3.19 8.38
C ALA A 147 4.29 -1.97 7.55
N ILE A 148 5.38 -2.11 6.78
CA ILE A 148 5.88 -1.06 5.89
C ILE A 148 4.82 -0.70 4.85
N LEU A 149 4.15 -1.71 4.31
CA LEU A 149 3.15 -1.57 3.25
C LEU A 149 1.90 -0.85 3.76
N PHE A 150 1.40 -1.21 4.95
CA PHE A 150 0.24 -0.54 5.55
C PHE A 150 0.57 0.87 6.05
N HIS A 151 1.76 1.10 6.58
CA HIS A 151 2.18 2.44 6.97
C HIS A 151 2.26 3.37 5.76
N ARG A 152 2.89 2.93 4.66
CA ARG A 152 2.94 3.68 3.41
C ARG A 152 1.56 3.90 2.82
N LEU A 153 0.70 2.87 2.80
CA LEU A 153 -0.69 3.00 2.34
C LEU A 153 -1.42 4.07 3.14
N THR A 154 -1.27 4.09 4.47
CA THR A 154 -1.90 5.10 5.33
C THR A 154 -1.46 6.53 4.95
N ARG A 155 -0.15 6.74 4.71
CA ARG A 155 0.37 8.04 4.27
C ARG A 155 -0.10 8.43 2.88
N LEU A 156 -0.05 7.51 1.93
CA LEU A 156 -0.50 7.74 0.56
C LEU A 156 -2.00 8.06 0.51
N SER A 157 -2.82 7.30 1.25
CA SER A 157 -4.24 7.56 1.44
C SER A 157 -4.48 8.95 2.05
N PHE A 158 -3.73 9.34 3.07
CA PHE A 158 -3.87 10.67 3.67
C PHE A 158 -3.60 11.79 2.65
N ASP A 159 -2.49 11.69 1.90
CA ASP A 159 -2.13 12.68 0.88
C ASP A 159 -3.19 12.74 -0.24
N ALA A 160 -3.64 11.59 -0.71
CA ALA A 160 -4.66 11.48 -1.75
C ALA A 160 -6.02 12.03 -1.29
N TYR A 161 -6.46 11.68 -0.09
CA TYR A 161 -7.74 12.11 0.47
C TYR A 161 -7.75 13.59 0.84
N ARG A 162 -6.62 14.22 1.12
CA ARG A 162 -6.58 15.68 1.31
C ARG A 162 -6.99 16.44 0.04
N ILE A 163 -6.69 15.89 -1.13
CA ILE A 163 -6.93 16.52 -2.43
C ILE A 163 -8.28 16.09 -3.03
N ALA A 164 -8.60 14.80 -2.93
CA ALA A 164 -9.83 14.26 -3.50
C ALA A 164 -11.08 14.78 -2.75
N PRO A 165 -12.19 15.09 -3.44
CA PRO A 165 -13.45 15.46 -2.80
C PRO A 165 -14.11 14.24 -2.11
N LEU A 166 -15.00 14.48 -1.14
CA LEU A 166 -15.61 13.43 -0.31
C LEU A 166 -16.28 12.30 -1.10
N HIS A 167 -16.97 12.63 -2.19
CA HIS A 167 -17.62 11.61 -3.04
C HIS A 167 -16.61 10.70 -3.75
N LEU A 168 -15.43 11.24 -4.12
CA LEU A 168 -14.37 10.46 -4.75
C LEU A 168 -13.66 9.56 -3.73
N ARG A 169 -13.52 10.01 -2.48
CA ARG A 169 -12.96 9.19 -1.38
C ARG A 169 -13.81 7.96 -1.06
N ALA A 170 -15.10 8.00 -1.38
CA ALA A 170 -16.01 6.85 -1.24
C ALA A 170 -16.07 5.97 -2.50
N SER A 171 -15.41 6.38 -3.59
CA SER A 171 -15.42 5.68 -4.87
C SER A 171 -14.50 4.46 -4.84
N LEU A 172 -15.02 3.30 -5.25
CA LEU A 172 -14.24 2.08 -5.36
C LEU A 172 -13.07 2.21 -6.35
N PRO A 173 -13.26 2.68 -7.61
CA PRO A 173 -12.14 2.86 -8.55
C PRO A 173 -10.99 3.72 -8.00
N PHE A 174 -11.30 4.84 -7.34
CA PHE A 174 -10.27 5.71 -6.76
C PHE A 174 -9.50 5.04 -5.63
N ASN A 175 -10.21 4.37 -4.72
CA ASN A 175 -9.59 3.65 -3.60
C ASN A 175 -8.73 2.49 -4.12
N ASN A 176 -9.20 1.75 -5.12
CA ASN A 176 -8.43 0.70 -5.79
C ASN A 176 -7.18 1.26 -6.46
N LEU A 177 -7.24 2.44 -7.07
CA LEU A 177 -6.06 3.11 -7.63
C LEU A 177 -5.05 3.49 -6.54
N VAL A 178 -5.50 3.99 -5.39
CA VAL A 178 -4.62 4.24 -4.22
C VAL A 178 -3.93 2.95 -3.76
N TRP A 179 -4.69 1.84 -3.70
CA TRP A 179 -4.14 0.53 -3.37
C TRP A 179 -3.09 0.06 -4.40
N LYS A 180 -3.41 0.07 -5.70
CA LYS A 180 -2.50 -0.32 -6.78
C LYS A 180 -1.22 0.54 -6.78
N ALA A 181 -1.35 1.85 -6.60
CA ALA A 181 -0.21 2.75 -6.46
C ALA A 181 0.68 2.38 -5.27
N ASN A 182 0.09 2.01 -4.13
CA ASN A 182 0.86 1.51 -2.99
C ASN A 182 1.55 0.18 -3.31
N VAL A 183 0.89 -0.76 -3.99
CA VAL A 183 1.46 -2.06 -4.38
C VAL A 183 2.67 -1.88 -5.30
N CYS A 184 2.56 -1.03 -6.33
CA CYS A 184 3.58 -0.89 -7.37
C CYS A 184 4.92 -0.32 -6.87
N ILE A 185 4.91 0.45 -5.78
CA ILE A 185 6.12 0.97 -5.10
C ILE A 185 6.96 -0.17 -4.52
N GLY A 186 6.36 -1.31 -4.18
CA GLY A 186 7.04 -2.49 -3.64
C GLY A 186 7.20 -2.46 -2.12
N SER A 187 8.03 -3.33 -1.54
CA SER A 187 8.09 -3.55 -0.08
C SER A 187 9.35 -3.05 0.62
N ALA A 188 10.25 -2.39 -0.13
CA ALA A 188 11.57 -1.99 0.35
C ALA A 188 11.56 -0.76 1.29
N SER A 189 10.57 0.13 1.18
CA SER A 189 10.54 1.39 1.94
C SER A 189 9.12 1.80 2.32
N ALA A 190 8.98 2.39 3.51
CA ALA A 190 7.73 2.98 3.98
C ALA A 190 7.50 4.39 3.40
N GLU A 191 8.56 4.97 2.82
CA GLU A 191 8.54 6.31 2.25
C GLU A 191 8.01 6.32 0.82
N ILE A 192 7.27 7.38 0.48
CA ILE A 192 6.84 7.67 -0.89
C ILE A 192 7.91 8.56 -1.50
N SER A 193 8.54 8.12 -2.60
CA SER A 193 9.62 8.85 -3.27
C SER A 193 9.20 9.47 -4.61
N TRP A 194 9.69 10.68 -4.88
CA TRP A 194 9.66 11.30 -6.20
C TRP A 194 10.39 10.50 -7.26
N ASP A 195 11.38 9.67 -6.89
CA ASP A 195 12.14 8.85 -7.84
C ASP A 195 11.25 7.89 -8.62
N HIS A 196 10.23 7.32 -7.97
CA HIS A 196 9.26 6.45 -8.64
C HIS A 196 8.46 7.21 -9.71
N LEU A 197 8.09 8.47 -9.46
CA LEU A 197 7.39 9.30 -10.46
C LEU A 197 8.33 9.81 -11.54
N ASN A 198 9.58 10.13 -11.20
CA ASN A 198 10.60 10.48 -12.17
C ASN A 198 10.74 9.33 -13.18
N GLU A 199 10.91 8.09 -12.71
CA GLU A 199 10.99 6.89 -13.56
C GLU A 199 9.68 6.64 -14.33
N ALA A 200 8.53 6.66 -13.65
CA ALA A 200 7.24 6.39 -14.30
C ALA A 200 6.94 7.38 -15.44
N SER A 201 7.28 8.65 -15.24
CA SER A 201 7.07 9.70 -16.25
C SER A 201 7.91 9.49 -17.52
N GLU A 202 8.95 8.64 -17.47
CA GLU A 202 9.76 8.31 -18.63
C GLU A 202 9.01 7.45 -19.63
N MET A 203 7.97 6.74 -19.19
CA MET A 203 7.14 5.82 -19.99
C MET A 203 7.92 4.63 -20.60
N GLY A 204 9.16 4.40 -20.17
CA GLY A 204 9.99 3.26 -20.63
C GLY A 204 9.72 1.96 -19.89
N ASN A 205 9.08 2.03 -18.72
CA ASN A 205 8.72 0.88 -17.88
C ASN A 205 7.36 1.15 -17.23
N GLU A 206 6.53 0.11 -17.12
CA GLU A 206 5.21 0.20 -16.51
C GLU A 206 5.20 -0.03 -15.00
N ARG A 207 6.34 -0.38 -14.40
CA ARG A 207 6.45 -0.74 -12.98
C ARG A 207 5.74 0.21 -12.02
N TYR A 208 5.85 1.52 -12.26
CA TYR A 208 5.30 2.57 -11.39
C TYR A 208 4.11 3.30 -12.02
N PHE A 209 3.49 2.72 -13.05
CA PHE A 209 2.42 3.37 -13.79
C PHE A 209 1.19 3.67 -12.92
N ASP A 210 0.77 2.75 -12.05
CA ASP A 210 -0.37 3.00 -11.16
C ASP A 210 -0.13 4.19 -10.22
N PHE A 211 1.12 4.41 -9.79
CA PHE A 211 1.47 5.58 -9.00
C PHE A 211 1.44 6.87 -9.82
N LEU A 212 1.90 6.84 -11.09
CA LEU A 212 1.77 7.96 -12.02
C LEU A 212 0.30 8.26 -12.34
N HIS A 213 -0.53 7.24 -12.50
CA HIS A 213 -1.96 7.36 -12.72
C HIS A 213 -2.62 8.02 -11.52
N LEU A 214 -2.39 7.53 -10.30
CA LEU A 214 -2.88 8.18 -9.09
C LEU A 214 -2.42 9.64 -9.03
N TYR A 215 -1.14 9.93 -9.26
CA TYR A 215 -0.63 11.29 -9.24
C TYR A 215 -1.33 12.20 -10.26
N THR A 216 -1.59 11.70 -11.46
CA THR A 216 -2.28 12.44 -12.52
C THR A 216 -3.74 12.72 -12.15
N VAL A 217 -4.43 11.76 -11.52
CA VAL A 217 -5.76 11.96 -10.94
C VAL A 217 -5.72 13.04 -9.87
N LEU A 218 -4.75 13.02 -8.97
CA LEU A 218 -4.60 14.05 -7.93
C LEU A 218 -4.34 15.44 -8.53
N VAL A 219 -3.51 15.55 -9.58
CA VAL A 219 -3.31 16.80 -10.32
C VAL A 219 -4.61 17.29 -10.94
N SER A 220 -5.34 16.40 -11.62
CA SER A 220 -6.62 16.68 -12.25
C SER A 220 -7.68 17.16 -11.24
N GLN A 221 -7.78 16.51 -10.08
CA GLN A 221 -8.68 16.89 -8.99
C GLN A 221 -8.26 18.23 -8.34
N HIS A 222 -6.96 18.42 -8.09
CA HIS A 222 -6.45 19.68 -7.56
C HIS A 222 -6.74 20.85 -8.51
N LEU A 223 -6.54 20.66 -9.81
CA LEU A 223 -6.89 21.63 -10.85
C LEU A 223 -8.40 21.95 -10.87
N ALA A 224 -9.26 20.94 -10.77
CA ALA A 224 -10.71 21.12 -10.78
C ALA A 224 -11.24 21.93 -9.58
N HIS A 225 -10.58 21.83 -8.42
CA HIS A 225 -11.04 22.45 -7.17
C HIS A 225 -10.32 23.75 -6.81
N GLU A 226 -9.03 23.86 -7.11
CA GLU A 226 -8.20 25.01 -6.78
C GLU A 226 -7.73 25.78 -8.02
N GLY A 227 -7.53 25.09 -9.15
CA GLY A 227 -6.95 25.68 -10.36
C GLY A 227 -7.80 26.78 -11.00
N ALA A 228 -9.13 26.69 -10.91
CA ALA A 228 -10.03 27.74 -11.42
C ALA A 228 -9.89 29.08 -10.66
N LYS A 229 -9.33 29.08 -9.44
CA LYS A 229 -9.15 30.29 -8.63
C LYS A 229 -7.89 31.07 -9.02
N THR A 230 -6.92 30.40 -9.64
CA THR A 230 -5.64 30.98 -10.05
C THR A 230 -5.63 31.17 -11.57
N GLY A 231 -5.48 32.41 -12.04
CA GLY A 231 -5.37 32.71 -13.47
C GLY A 231 -4.20 31.97 -14.13
N TRP A 232 -4.37 31.59 -15.40
CA TRP A 232 -3.33 30.92 -16.18
C TRP A 232 -2.28 31.94 -16.68
N PRO A 233 -1.01 31.82 -16.31
CA PRO A 233 0.01 32.79 -16.72
C PRO A 233 0.35 32.71 -18.22
N GLU A 234 0.59 33.86 -18.85
CA GLU A 234 1.00 33.90 -20.25
C GLU A 234 2.44 33.39 -20.44
N ARG A 235 3.35 33.73 -19.52
CA ARG A 235 4.79 33.42 -19.66
C ARG A 235 5.11 32.00 -19.21
N ARG A 236 5.91 31.28 -20.01
CA ARG A 236 6.32 29.88 -19.75
C ARG A 236 6.88 29.66 -18.33
N HIS A 237 7.76 30.53 -17.86
CA HIS A 237 8.38 30.35 -16.54
C HIS A 237 7.38 30.57 -15.39
N GLU A 238 6.40 31.47 -15.55
CA GLU A 238 5.33 31.69 -14.57
C GLU A 238 4.38 30.48 -14.52
N ARG A 239 4.06 29.89 -15.69
CA ARG A 239 3.31 28.62 -15.75
C ARG A 239 4.06 27.49 -15.04
N MET A 240 5.36 27.35 -15.30
CA MET A 240 6.20 26.34 -14.64
C MET A 240 6.18 26.53 -13.11
N ASN A 241 6.32 27.76 -12.63
CA ASN A 241 6.27 28.07 -11.20
C ASN A 241 4.90 27.73 -10.59
N LEU A 242 3.81 28.04 -11.29
CA LEU A 242 2.46 27.65 -10.88
C LEU A 242 2.33 26.13 -10.77
N VAL A 243 2.74 25.39 -11.81
CA VAL A 243 2.67 23.92 -11.84
C VAL A 243 3.49 23.30 -10.71
N VAL A 244 4.73 23.76 -10.50
CA VAL A 244 5.59 23.28 -9.42
C VAL A 244 4.99 23.59 -8.05
N LYS A 245 4.43 24.79 -7.85
CA LYS A 245 3.74 25.15 -6.60
C LYS A 245 2.52 24.25 -6.36
N SER A 246 1.64 24.14 -7.34
CA SER A 246 0.37 23.41 -7.19
C SER A 246 0.57 21.90 -7.11
N CYS A 247 1.46 21.33 -7.92
CA CYS A 247 1.60 19.88 -8.04
C CYS A 247 2.72 19.34 -7.16
N CYS A 248 3.94 19.91 -7.24
CA CYS A 248 5.06 19.36 -6.47
C CYS A 248 4.91 19.68 -4.97
N HIS A 249 4.56 20.92 -4.62
CA HIS A 249 4.37 21.31 -3.22
C HIS A 249 2.95 21.05 -2.72
N GLY A 250 1.93 21.23 -3.57
CA GLY A 250 0.55 20.99 -3.16
C GLY A 250 0.23 19.51 -2.94
N ILE A 251 0.83 18.59 -3.72
CA ILE A 251 0.54 17.15 -3.67
C ILE A 251 1.65 16.39 -2.94
N GLY A 252 2.88 16.43 -3.43
CA GLY A 252 3.98 15.59 -2.95
C GLY A 252 4.99 16.27 -2.02
N ALA A 253 4.59 17.30 -1.27
CA ALA A 253 5.50 18.00 -0.34
C ALA A 253 6.06 17.10 0.78
N SER A 254 5.33 16.04 1.15
CA SER A 254 5.71 15.06 2.18
C SER A 254 6.58 13.92 1.64
N TRP A 255 6.82 13.86 0.32
CA TRP A 255 7.50 12.76 -0.33
C TRP A 255 9.01 12.98 -0.35
N ILE A 256 9.77 11.89 -0.22
CA ILE A 256 11.22 11.93 -0.21
C ILE A 256 11.79 12.18 -1.61
N GLY A 257 13.01 12.70 -1.68
CA GLY A 257 13.64 13.07 -2.94
C GLY A 257 13.07 14.35 -3.52
N LYS A 258 13.30 14.59 -4.82
CA LYS A 258 12.82 15.78 -5.54
C LYS A 258 12.41 15.43 -6.97
N PRO A 259 11.41 16.13 -7.53
CA PRO A 259 11.11 16.01 -8.95
C PRO A 259 12.30 16.53 -9.78
N THR A 260 12.70 15.76 -10.79
CA THR A 260 13.72 16.16 -11.76
C THR A 260 13.23 17.31 -12.65
N ASN A 261 14.14 18.02 -13.31
CA ASN A 261 13.74 19.07 -14.26
C ASN A 261 12.96 18.47 -15.45
N LYS A 262 13.41 17.31 -15.96
CA LYS A 262 12.71 16.55 -17.00
C LYS A 262 11.27 16.21 -16.61
N PHE A 263 11.06 15.74 -15.38
CA PHE A 263 9.72 15.49 -14.84
C PHE A 263 8.88 16.78 -14.79
N LYS A 264 9.43 17.89 -14.29
CA LYS A 264 8.71 19.17 -14.20
C LYS A 264 8.30 19.72 -15.56
N ASP A 265 9.19 19.64 -16.56
CA ASP A 265 8.90 20.05 -17.94
C ASP A 265 7.72 19.25 -18.51
N ARG A 266 7.72 17.92 -18.34
CA ARG A 266 6.61 17.05 -18.76
C ARG A 266 5.32 17.35 -18.00
N LEU A 267 5.42 17.50 -16.68
CA LEU A 267 4.28 17.81 -15.83
C LEU A 267 3.62 19.14 -16.22
N ALA A 268 4.39 20.14 -16.65
CA ALA A 268 3.82 21.41 -17.11
C ALA A 268 2.96 21.24 -18.37
N LEU A 269 3.39 20.39 -19.31
CA LEU A 269 2.61 20.06 -20.51
C LEU A 269 1.36 19.25 -20.16
N VAL A 270 1.49 18.23 -19.30
CA VAL A 270 0.36 17.43 -18.81
C VAL A 270 -0.66 18.32 -18.09
N TYR A 271 -0.20 19.24 -17.24
CA TYR A 271 -1.06 20.18 -16.53
C TYR A 271 -1.79 21.13 -17.49
N GLU A 272 -1.09 21.67 -18.49
CA GLU A 272 -1.67 22.54 -19.50
C GLU A 272 -2.77 21.81 -20.29
N GLU A 273 -2.54 20.56 -20.65
CA GLU A 273 -3.52 19.75 -21.37
C GLU A 273 -4.72 19.37 -20.48
N LEU A 274 -4.49 18.98 -19.23
CA LEU A 274 -5.57 18.76 -18.26
C LEU A 274 -6.40 20.03 -18.04
N ARG A 275 -5.76 21.21 -17.96
CA ARG A 275 -6.44 22.51 -17.86
C ARG A 275 -7.32 22.75 -19.06
N ARG A 276 -6.78 22.56 -20.27
CA ARG A 276 -7.52 22.73 -21.53
C ARG A 276 -8.73 21.81 -21.59
N LEU A 277 -8.55 20.53 -21.24
CA LEU A 277 -9.64 19.56 -21.23
C LEU A 277 -10.73 19.92 -20.21
N GLN A 278 -10.34 20.27 -18.98
CA GLN A 278 -11.29 20.46 -17.88
C GLN A 278 -11.96 21.84 -17.86
N LEU A 279 -11.16 22.90 -18.04
CA LEU A 279 -11.63 24.28 -17.91
C LEU A 279 -12.09 24.84 -19.25
N ASP A 280 -11.35 24.59 -20.34
CA ASP A 280 -11.65 25.20 -21.64
C ASP A 280 -12.70 24.38 -22.41
N LEU A 281 -12.64 23.04 -22.33
CA LEU A 281 -13.57 22.12 -23.01
C LEU A 281 -14.64 21.50 -22.11
N GLY A 282 -14.66 21.83 -20.81
CA GLY A 282 -15.67 21.36 -19.86
C GLY A 282 -15.69 19.84 -19.65
N LYS A 283 -14.58 19.13 -19.91
CA LYS A 283 -14.48 17.69 -19.60
C LYS A 283 -14.41 17.48 -18.10
N ILE A 284 -14.94 16.34 -17.65
CA ILE A 284 -14.90 15.95 -16.24
C ILE A 284 -13.45 15.64 -15.85
N SER A 285 -13.04 16.03 -14.64
CA SER A 285 -11.75 15.64 -14.07
C SER A 285 -11.61 14.12 -13.91
N LEU A 286 -10.38 13.63 -13.99
CA LEU A 286 -10.03 12.21 -13.83
C LEU A 286 -10.36 11.73 -12.42
N ARG A 287 -10.91 10.53 -12.29
CA ARG A 287 -11.42 9.96 -11.03
C ARG A 287 -10.81 8.60 -10.68
N GLY A 288 -9.85 8.11 -11.48
CA GLY A 288 -9.29 6.76 -11.37
C GLY A 288 -10.27 5.69 -11.83
N GLY A 289 -11.19 6.03 -12.74
CA GLY A 289 -12.16 5.09 -13.32
C GLY A 289 -11.56 4.21 -14.41
N ASP A 290 -12.28 3.15 -14.78
CA ASP A 290 -11.86 2.24 -15.84
C ASP A 290 -11.66 2.99 -17.18
N GLY A 291 -10.57 2.68 -17.88
CA GLY A 291 -10.21 3.29 -19.16
C GLY A 291 -9.45 4.63 -19.05
N GLU A 292 -9.42 5.29 -17.88
CA GLU A 292 -8.62 6.51 -17.69
C GLU A 292 -7.10 6.24 -17.83
N GLU A 293 -6.67 4.98 -17.68
CA GLU A 293 -5.31 4.53 -17.92
C GLU A 293 -4.80 4.95 -19.31
N HIS A 294 -5.63 4.81 -20.35
CA HIS A 294 -5.27 5.21 -21.71
C HIS A 294 -5.13 6.73 -21.85
N VAL A 295 -5.98 7.49 -21.15
CA VAL A 295 -5.90 8.95 -21.12
C VAL A 295 -4.60 9.39 -20.46
N VAL A 296 -4.26 8.81 -19.30
CA VAL A 296 -3.01 9.11 -18.59
C VAL A 296 -1.80 8.75 -19.44
N ARG A 297 -1.78 7.56 -20.07
CA ARG A 297 -0.69 7.18 -20.98
C ARG A 297 -0.54 8.18 -22.12
N GLY A 298 -1.65 8.57 -22.75
CA GLY A 298 -1.66 9.56 -23.83
C GLY A 298 -1.11 10.92 -23.40
N LEU A 299 -1.48 11.42 -22.21
CA LEU A 299 -0.99 12.69 -21.66
C LEU A 299 0.52 12.67 -21.42
N TRP A 300 1.04 11.62 -20.79
CA TRP A 300 2.47 11.54 -20.47
C TRP A 300 3.33 11.20 -21.68
N GLN A 301 2.80 10.43 -22.63
CA GLN A 301 3.47 10.18 -23.92
C GLN A 301 3.54 11.44 -24.76
N SER A 302 2.45 12.22 -24.90
CA SER A 302 2.48 13.45 -25.69
C SER A 302 3.41 14.52 -25.08
N ALA A 303 3.49 14.58 -23.75
CA ALA A 303 4.43 15.47 -23.05
C ALA A 303 5.91 15.08 -23.21
N ALA A 304 6.20 13.89 -23.74
CA ALA A 304 7.57 13.43 -23.98
C ALA A 304 8.17 13.89 -25.31
N TRP A 305 7.33 14.41 -26.23
CA TRP A 305 7.71 14.84 -27.58
C TRP A 305 8.03 16.34 -27.64
#